data_AF-A0A1I1DP83-F1
#
_entry.id   AF-A0A1I1DP83-F1
#
_cell.length_a   1.000
_cell.length_b   1.000
_cell.length_c   1.000
_cell.angle_alpha   90.00
_cell.angle_beta   90.00
_cell.angle_gamma   90.00
#
_symmetry.space_group_name_H-M   'P 1'
#
loop_
_entity.id
_entity.type
_entity.pdbx_description
1 polymer ?
#
loop_
_entity_poly.entity_id
_entity_poly.type
_entity_poly.pdbx_seq_one_letter_code
_entity_poly.pdbx_strand_id
1 'polypeptide(L)'
;MQNNDPVFQDASHALHVSFLIHSMPAGSRSPTAIVIDQLVKENHVWDGLPEPRDSRVNFAGLSPMEVRAQCAQVIAMVNHLPHHAERHACKAIYGHQVIKAEGVRGLASYVAPMLSTGHNDFALYCSWHVFATTRQRDGMSQGDIAAHFGVSVSAVREACATMRRHAKALHSRALDALTQRFQNGGLISQEVAA
;
A
#
# COMPACT_ATOMS: atom_id res chain seq x y z
N MET A 1 2.93 9.33 -34.10
CA MET A 1 2.12 10.01 -33.08
C MET A 1 2.62 9.54 -31.73
N GLN A 2 3.36 10.39 -31.00
CA GLN A 2 3.77 10.07 -29.64
C GLN A 2 2.51 10.18 -28.76
N ASN A 3 2.08 9.04 -28.21
CA ASN A 3 0.98 9.01 -27.27
C ASN A 3 1.47 9.67 -25.98
N ASN A 4 1.05 10.90 -25.73
CA ASN A 4 1.48 11.69 -24.57
C ASN A 4 0.59 11.43 -23.33
N ASP A 5 0.00 10.24 -23.28
CA ASP A 5 -0.88 9.84 -22.20
C ASP A 5 -0.05 9.42 -20.99
N PRO A 6 -0.45 9.80 -19.77
CA PRO A 6 0.24 9.39 -18.56
C PRO A 6 0.22 7.85 -18.41
N VAL A 7 1.31 7.31 -17.87
CA VAL A 7 1.45 5.86 -17.62
C VAL A 7 0.41 5.38 -16.60
N PHE A 8 0.29 6.12 -15.50
CA PHE A 8 -0.66 5.83 -14.43
C PHE A 8 -1.72 6.93 -14.34
N GLN A 9 -2.90 6.57 -13.82
CA GLN A 9 -4.01 7.52 -13.68
C GLN A 9 -3.78 8.51 -12.54
N ASP A 10 -3.36 7.99 -11.39
CA ASP A 10 -3.12 8.77 -10.18
C ASP A 10 -2.02 8.10 -9.33
N ALA A 11 -1.64 8.75 -8.22
CA ALA A 11 -0.59 8.25 -7.34
C ALA A 11 -0.94 6.93 -6.64
N SER A 12 -2.21 6.71 -6.26
CA SER A 12 -2.64 5.46 -5.64
C SER A 12 -2.53 4.31 -6.63
N HIS A 13 -2.97 4.54 -7.87
CA HIS A 13 -2.86 3.58 -8.97
C HIS A 13 -1.39 3.26 -9.29
N ALA A 14 -0.53 4.29 -9.36
CA ALA A 14 0.91 4.10 -9.57
C ALA A 14 1.54 3.23 -8.47
N LEU A 15 1.21 3.48 -7.20
CA LEU A 15 1.70 2.70 -6.08
C LEU A 15 1.24 1.24 -6.15
N HIS A 16 -0.06 1.02 -6.36
CA HIS A 16 -0.63 -0.31 -6.41
C HIS A 16 0.04 -1.17 -7.50
N VAL A 17 0.12 -0.66 -8.73
CA VAL A 17 0.76 -1.36 -9.84
C VAL A 17 2.25 -1.58 -9.58
N SER A 18 2.95 -0.57 -9.06
CA SER A 18 4.39 -0.65 -8.86
C SER A 18 4.79 -1.68 -7.79
N PHE A 19 4.08 -1.74 -6.66
CA PHE A 19 4.34 -2.74 -5.63
C PHE A 19 3.98 -4.16 -6.08
N LEU A 20 2.97 -4.30 -6.94
CA LEU A 20 2.64 -5.58 -7.54
C LEU A 20 3.75 -6.04 -8.50
N ILE A 21 4.19 -5.19 -9.44
CA ILE A 21 5.28 -5.51 -10.37
C ILE A 21 6.59 -5.80 -9.65
N HIS A 22 6.89 -5.05 -8.59
CA HIS A 22 8.08 -5.25 -7.79
C HIS A 22 8.08 -6.60 -7.03
N SER A 23 6.91 -7.17 -6.75
CA SER A 23 6.79 -8.47 -6.07
C SER A 23 6.95 -9.68 -7.00
N MET A 24 7.00 -9.46 -8.33
CA MET A 24 7.05 -10.54 -9.31
C MET A 24 8.48 -10.90 -9.71
N PRO A 25 8.79 -12.20 -9.89
CA PRO A 25 10.06 -12.64 -10.47
C PRO A 25 10.34 -11.98 -11.83
N ALA A 26 11.61 -11.73 -12.12
CA ALA A 26 12.05 -11.30 -13.44
C ALA A 26 12.00 -12.50 -14.42
N GLY A 27 10.81 -12.85 -14.93
CA GLY A 27 10.62 -14.04 -15.78
C GLY A 27 9.48 -13.94 -16.79
N SER A 28 9.88 -13.84 -18.07
CA SER A 28 9.26 -14.18 -19.38
C SER A 28 7.77 -13.97 -19.70
N ARG A 29 6.86 -13.71 -18.76
CA ARG A 29 5.47 -13.32 -19.09
C ARG A 29 5.39 -11.80 -19.18
N SER A 30 4.61 -11.32 -20.15
CA SER A 30 4.27 -9.90 -20.28
C SER A 30 3.83 -9.35 -18.91
N PRO A 31 4.59 -8.43 -18.29
CA PRO A 31 4.24 -7.83 -17.00
C PRO A 31 2.82 -7.25 -17.03
N THR A 32 2.40 -6.73 -18.18
CA THR A 32 1.05 -6.23 -18.45
C THR A 32 -0.03 -7.30 -18.29
N ALA A 33 0.18 -8.50 -18.85
CA ALA A 33 -0.80 -9.58 -18.76
C ALA A 33 -0.95 -10.11 -17.33
N ILE A 34 0.14 -10.11 -16.55
CA ILE A 34 0.10 -10.56 -15.15
C ILE A 34 -0.51 -9.48 -14.25
N VAL A 35 -0.17 -8.20 -14.46
CA VAL A 35 -0.80 -7.09 -13.74
C VAL A 35 -2.29 -7.06 -14.00
N ILE A 36 -2.74 -7.17 -15.26
CA ILE A 36 -4.17 -7.21 -15.60
C ILE A 36 -4.85 -8.43 -14.96
N ASP A 37 -4.28 -9.63 -15.07
CA ASP A 37 -4.86 -10.85 -14.52
C ASP A 37 -4.93 -10.82 -12.97
N GLN A 38 -3.94 -10.23 -12.31
CA GLN A 38 -3.89 -10.12 -10.85
C GLN A 38 -4.76 -8.97 -10.33
N LEU A 39 -4.78 -7.81 -11.01
CA LEU A 39 -5.72 -6.70 -10.72
C LEU A 39 -7.16 -7.19 -10.82
N VAL A 40 -7.51 -7.98 -11.84
CA VAL A 40 -8.84 -8.58 -12.00
C VAL A 40 -9.15 -9.58 -10.88
N LYS A 41 -8.18 -10.37 -10.42
CA LYS A 41 -8.37 -11.35 -9.33
C LYS A 41 -8.46 -10.73 -7.94
N GLU A 42 -7.73 -9.65 -7.68
CA GLU A 42 -7.64 -9.02 -6.35
C GLU A 42 -8.70 -7.94 -6.09
N ASN A 43 -9.33 -7.39 -7.14
CA ASN A 43 -10.40 -6.38 -7.07
C ASN A 43 -11.73 -6.87 -6.45
N HIS A 44 -11.80 -8.08 -5.89
CA HIS A 44 -13.01 -8.63 -5.26
C HIS A 44 -12.92 -8.80 -3.73
N VAL A 45 -11.86 -8.30 -3.05
CA VAL A 45 -11.59 -8.71 -1.64
C VAL A 45 -11.43 -7.57 -0.62
N TRP A 46 -11.84 -6.33 -0.88
CA TRP A 46 -11.67 -5.25 0.11
C TRP A 46 -12.86 -4.30 0.28
N ASP A 47 -13.74 -4.64 1.22
CA ASP A 47 -14.68 -3.69 1.83
C ASP A 47 -13.91 -2.69 2.73
N GLY A 48 -13.87 -1.42 2.33
CA GLY A 48 -13.50 -0.30 3.23
C GLY A 48 -12.24 0.52 2.90
N LEU A 49 -11.60 0.32 1.74
CA LEU A 49 -10.64 1.26 1.14
C LEU A 49 -11.19 1.70 -0.23
N PRO A 50 -10.82 2.89 -0.75
CA PRO A 50 -11.54 3.51 -1.87
C PRO A 50 -11.75 2.54 -3.03
N GLU A 51 -12.99 2.47 -3.52
CA GLU A 51 -13.40 1.61 -4.63
C GLU A 51 -12.47 1.80 -5.83
N PRO A 52 -12.09 0.73 -6.56
CA PRO A 52 -11.27 0.83 -7.75
C PRO A 52 -11.97 1.73 -8.79
N ARG A 53 -11.45 2.93 -8.99
CA ARG A 53 -11.80 3.73 -10.17
C ARG A 53 -11.26 3.00 -11.41
N ASP A 54 -12.13 2.88 -12.40
CA ASP A 54 -11.96 2.21 -13.70
C ASP A 54 -10.48 2.12 -14.16
N SER A 55 -9.90 0.91 -14.12
CA SER A 55 -8.45 0.66 -14.19
C SER A 55 -7.88 0.80 -15.61
N ARG A 56 -7.53 2.03 -16.01
CA ARG A 56 -6.82 2.28 -17.27
C ARG A 56 -5.35 2.56 -16.98
N VAL A 57 -4.51 1.54 -17.01
CA VAL A 57 -3.05 1.73 -17.14
C VAL A 57 -2.72 1.89 -18.61
N ASN A 58 -1.98 2.92 -19.00
CA ASN A 58 -1.55 3.09 -20.39
C ASN A 58 -0.09 2.66 -20.56
N PHE A 59 0.11 1.38 -20.86
CA PHE A 59 1.42 0.84 -21.24
C PHE A 59 1.64 0.81 -22.76
N ALA A 60 0.76 1.44 -23.55
CA ALA A 60 0.89 1.41 -25.00
C ALA A 60 2.21 2.05 -25.43
N GLY A 61 3.00 1.29 -26.21
CA GLY A 61 4.30 1.75 -26.70
C GLY A 61 5.47 1.55 -25.73
N LEU A 62 5.25 1.02 -24.52
CA LEU A 62 6.32 0.68 -23.59
C LEU A 62 6.67 -0.81 -23.67
N SER A 63 7.96 -1.10 -23.68
CA SER A 63 8.48 -2.44 -23.48
C SER A 63 8.26 -2.90 -22.01
N PRO A 64 8.22 -4.22 -21.76
CA PRO A 64 8.22 -4.78 -20.41
C PRO A 64 9.32 -4.23 -19.48
N MET A 65 10.48 -3.90 -20.04
CA MET A 65 11.61 -3.36 -19.29
C MET A 65 11.34 -1.90 -18.87
N GLU A 66 10.78 -1.08 -19.76
CA GLU A 66 10.43 0.31 -19.47
C GLU A 66 9.32 0.40 -18.42
N VAL A 67 8.30 -0.46 -18.50
CA VAL A 67 7.27 -0.57 -17.46
C VAL A 67 7.87 -0.90 -16.10
N ARG A 68 8.79 -1.87 -16.05
CA ARG A 68 9.50 -2.22 -14.81
C ARG A 68 10.39 -1.08 -14.32
N ALA A 69 11.04 -0.35 -15.21
CA ALA A 69 11.87 0.80 -14.85
C ALA A 69 11.02 1.93 -14.22
N GLN A 70 9.86 2.24 -14.80
CA GLN A 70 8.93 3.22 -14.24
C GLN A 70 8.38 2.78 -12.87
N CYS A 71 8.04 1.51 -12.72
CA CYS A 71 7.61 0.98 -11.42
C CYS A 71 8.74 1.00 -10.38
N ALA A 72 9.97 0.70 -10.78
CA ALA A 72 11.14 0.82 -9.90
C ALA A 72 11.37 2.28 -9.49
N GLN A 73 11.15 3.24 -10.39
CA GLN A 73 11.21 4.67 -10.09
C GLN A 73 10.15 5.07 -9.04
N VAL A 74 8.91 4.58 -9.16
CA VAL A 74 7.86 4.81 -8.15
C VAL A 74 8.29 4.26 -6.79
N ILE A 75 8.79 3.03 -6.71
CA ILE A 75 9.27 2.43 -5.45
C ILE A 75 10.45 3.23 -4.88
N ALA A 76 11.37 3.70 -5.73
CA ALA A 76 12.46 4.56 -5.29
C ALA A 76 11.94 5.87 -4.69
N MET A 77 10.93 6.51 -5.30
CA MET A 77 10.34 7.74 -4.76
C MET A 77 9.67 7.52 -3.41
N VAL A 78 8.96 6.39 -3.22
CA VAL A 78 8.40 6.00 -1.91
C VAL A 78 9.52 5.86 -0.88
N ASN A 79 10.61 5.17 -1.23
CA ASN A 79 11.75 4.99 -0.34
C ASN A 79 12.49 6.30 -0.01
N HIS A 80 12.21 7.40 -0.73
CA HIS A 80 12.76 8.74 -0.48
C HIS A 80 11.71 9.73 0.06
N LEU A 81 10.56 9.25 0.57
CA LEU A 81 9.66 10.11 1.34
C LEU A 81 10.36 10.61 2.61
N PRO A 82 10.18 11.87 3.03
CA PRO A 82 10.94 12.44 4.15
C PRO A 82 10.68 11.71 5.47
N HIS A 83 9.43 11.30 5.72
CA HIS A 83 9.07 10.64 6.96
C HIS A 83 8.97 9.12 6.80
N HIS A 84 9.75 8.35 7.58
CA HIS A 84 9.79 6.89 7.50
C HIS A 84 8.40 6.24 7.70
N ALA A 85 7.58 6.77 8.60
CA ALA A 85 6.23 6.23 8.84
C ALA A 85 5.29 6.36 7.62
N GLU A 86 5.48 7.36 6.76
CA GLU A 86 4.74 7.46 5.48
C GLU A 86 5.14 6.33 4.53
N ARG A 87 6.45 6.01 4.48
CA ARG A 87 6.97 4.86 3.71
C ARG A 87 6.35 3.55 4.21
N HIS A 88 6.33 3.36 5.52
CA HIS A 88 5.74 2.18 6.14
C HIS A 88 4.24 2.08 5.88
N ALA A 89 3.52 3.20 5.84
CA ALA A 89 2.11 3.23 5.43
C ALA A 89 1.91 2.72 4.00
N CYS A 90 2.68 3.22 3.03
CA CYS A 90 2.63 2.72 1.65
C CYS A 90 2.97 1.21 1.58
N LYS A 91 4.03 0.77 2.28
CA LYS A 91 4.44 -0.64 2.31
C LYS A 91 3.38 -1.56 2.94
N ALA A 92 2.71 -1.13 4.01
CA ALA A 92 1.67 -1.91 4.66
C ALA A 92 0.42 -2.07 3.79
N ILE A 93 0.06 -1.02 3.05
CA ILE A 93 -1.12 -0.99 2.17
C ILE A 93 -0.85 -1.75 0.87
N TYR A 94 0.21 -1.41 0.15
CA TYR A 94 0.46 -1.91 -1.21
C TYR A 94 1.49 -3.03 -1.30
N GLY A 95 2.34 -3.18 -0.27
CA GLY A 95 3.44 -4.14 -0.30
C GLY A 95 2.98 -5.59 -0.27
N HIS A 96 3.89 -6.46 -0.72
CA HIS A 96 3.74 -7.91 -0.71
C HIS A 96 4.84 -8.57 0.11
N GLN A 97 4.53 -9.72 0.72
CA GLN A 97 5.50 -10.55 1.46
C GLN A 97 6.35 -9.74 2.46
N VAL A 98 7.68 -9.79 2.32
CA VAL A 98 8.65 -9.12 3.20
C VAL A 98 8.43 -7.60 3.25
N ILE A 99 8.08 -6.98 2.12
CA ILE A 99 7.83 -5.54 2.04
C ILE A 99 6.61 -5.16 2.86
N LYS A 100 5.54 -5.95 2.76
CA LYS A 100 4.34 -5.74 3.60
C LYS A 100 4.67 -5.89 5.07
N ALA A 101 5.40 -6.94 5.43
CA ALA A 101 5.82 -7.19 6.80
C ALA A 101 6.68 -6.05 7.37
N GLU A 102 7.56 -5.46 6.55
CA GLU A 102 8.32 -4.27 6.92
C GLU A 102 7.41 -3.07 7.19
N GLY A 103 6.44 -2.81 6.30
CA GLY A 103 5.46 -1.74 6.48
C GLY A 103 4.62 -1.91 7.75
N VAL A 104 4.11 -3.12 7.99
CA VAL A 104 3.30 -3.44 9.17
C VAL A 104 4.10 -3.27 10.46
N ARG A 105 5.35 -3.74 10.52
CA ARG A 105 6.24 -3.55 11.69
C ARG A 105 6.57 -2.08 11.94
N GLY A 106 6.83 -1.32 10.88
CA GLY A 106 7.12 0.10 11.00
C GLY A 106 5.93 0.91 11.52
N LEU A 107 4.72 0.63 11.01
CA LEU A 107 3.49 1.25 11.53
C LEU A 107 3.21 0.83 12.98
N ALA A 108 3.40 -0.45 13.32
CA ALA A 108 3.26 -0.93 14.69
C ALA A 108 4.15 -0.13 15.64
N SER A 109 5.43 0.02 15.30
CA SER A 109 6.41 0.75 16.10
C SER A 109 6.05 2.23 16.23
N TYR A 110 5.56 2.85 15.16
CA TYR A 110 5.15 4.25 15.16
C TYR A 110 3.91 4.51 16.03
N VAL A 111 2.93 3.61 16.01
CA VAL A 111 1.66 3.77 16.74
C VAL A 111 1.73 3.25 18.17
N ALA A 112 2.65 2.33 18.50
CA ALA A 112 2.76 1.71 19.82
C ALA A 112 2.72 2.71 21.00
N PRO A 113 3.43 3.86 20.97
CA PRO A 113 3.40 4.85 22.06
C PRO A 113 2.03 5.52 22.28
N MET A 114 1.11 5.39 21.31
CA MET A 114 -0.23 5.96 21.35
C MET A 114 -1.27 4.97 21.87
N LEU A 115 -0.90 3.70 22.06
CA LEU A 115 -1.77 2.65 22.56
C LEU A 115 -1.72 2.60 24.09
N SER A 116 -2.86 2.30 24.71
CA SER A 116 -3.01 2.25 26.17
C SER A 116 -2.13 1.20 26.86
N THR A 117 -1.71 0.15 26.14
CA THR A 117 -0.85 -0.91 26.67
C THR A 117 0.63 -0.59 26.56
N GLY A 118 1.05 0.29 25.66
CA GLY A 118 2.47 0.61 25.40
C GLY A 118 3.34 -0.57 24.92
N HIS A 119 2.77 -1.76 24.68
CA HIS A 119 3.51 -2.96 24.30
C HIS A 119 3.67 -3.04 22.77
N ASN A 120 4.92 -3.10 22.29
CA ASN A 120 5.22 -3.17 20.85
C ASN A 120 4.62 -4.41 20.18
N ASP A 121 4.62 -5.57 20.86
CA ASP A 121 4.04 -6.79 20.32
C ASP A 121 2.51 -6.69 20.20
N PHE A 122 1.85 -6.06 21.16
CA PHE A 122 0.41 -5.79 21.09
C PHE A 122 0.09 -4.90 19.88
N ALA A 123 0.87 -3.85 19.67
CA ALA A 123 0.74 -2.98 18.50
C ALA A 123 0.93 -3.78 17.20
N LEU A 124 1.92 -4.67 17.14
CA LEU A 124 2.21 -5.49 15.98
C LEU A 124 1.07 -6.45 15.62
N TYR A 125 0.47 -7.12 16.61
CA TYR A 125 -0.69 -7.99 16.38
C TYR A 125 -1.90 -7.18 15.91
N CYS A 126 -2.15 -6.00 16.50
CA CYS A 126 -3.19 -5.10 16.03
C CYS A 126 -2.92 -4.61 14.59
N SER A 127 -1.66 -4.30 14.25
CA SER A 127 -1.29 -3.92 12.89
C SER A 127 -1.53 -5.06 11.89
N TRP A 128 -1.11 -6.29 12.21
CA TRP A 128 -1.41 -7.43 11.35
C TRP A 128 -2.90 -7.66 11.21
N HIS A 129 -3.69 -7.56 12.28
CA HIS A 129 -5.16 -7.64 12.18
C HIS A 129 -5.75 -6.57 11.24
N VAL A 130 -5.16 -5.38 11.18
CA VAL A 130 -5.60 -4.29 10.30
C VAL A 130 -5.19 -4.50 8.84
N PHE A 131 -3.96 -4.96 8.57
CA PHE A 131 -3.38 -4.97 7.21
C PHE A 131 -3.29 -6.34 6.55
N ALA A 132 -3.41 -7.43 7.30
CA ALA A 132 -3.40 -8.79 6.76
C ALA A 132 -4.61 -9.04 5.86
N THR A 133 -4.41 -9.82 4.81
CA THR A 133 -5.52 -10.35 4.00
C THR A 133 -6.42 -11.24 4.84
N THR A 134 -7.66 -11.49 4.42
CA THR A 134 -8.56 -12.42 5.11
C THR A 134 -7.91 -13.79 5.37
N ARG A 135 -7.17 -14.32 4.39
CA ARG A 135 -6.41 -15.58 4.56
C ARG A 135 -5.29 -15.46 5.59
N GLN A 136 -4.62 -14.32 5.67
CA GLN A 136 -3.54 -14.09 6.64
C GLN A 136 -4.07 -13.83 8.05
N ARG A 137 -5.35 -13.44 8.22
CA ARG A 137 -5.99 -13.17 9.53
C ARG A 137 -6.51 -14.42 10.22
N ASP A 138 -6.40 -15.59 9.61
CA ASP A 138 -6.81 -16.83 10.25
C ASP A 138 -6.06 -17.03 11.58
N GLY A 139 -6.79 -17.22 12.67
CA GLY A 139 -6.24 -17.26 14.04
C GLY A 139 -5.76 -15.93 14.63
N MET A 140 -6.07 -14.78 14.00
CA MET A 140 -5.75 -13.42 14.50
C MET A 140 -7.00 -12.53 14.57
N SER A 141 -8.10 -13.08 15.10
CA SER A 141 -9.29 -12.27 15.42
C SER A 141 -9.00 -11.31 16.58
N GLN A 142 -9.86 -10.31 16.78
CA GLN A 142 -9.73 -9.42 17.94
C GLN A 142 -9.87 -10.17 19.27
N GLY A 143 -10.66 -11.26 19.28
CA GLY A 143 -10.79 -12.15 20.43
C GLY A 143 -9.50 -12.90 20.73
N ASP A 144 -8.84 -13.43 19.70
CA ASP A 144 -7.56 -14.16 19.86
C ASP A 144 -6.46 -13.22 20.39
N ILE A 145 -6.40 -12.00 19.87
CA ILE A 145 -5.46 -10.97 20.33
C ILE A 145 -5.77 -10.58 21.79
N ALA A 146 -7.04 -10.34 22.12
CA ALA A 146 -7.46 -10.01 23.48
C ALA A 146 -7.06 -11.10 24.48
N ALA A 147 -7.31 -12.37 24.14
CA ALA A 147 -6.94 -13.52 24.96
C ALA A 147 -5.42 -13.64 25.12
N HIS A 148 -4.65 -13.46 24.03
CA HIS A 148 -3.20 -13.58 24.04
C HIS A 148 -2.52 -12.54 24.96
N PHE A 149 -3.02 -11.29 24.94
CA PHE A 149 -2.44 -10.19 25.72
C PHE A 149 -3.12 -9.95 27.07
N GLY A 150 -4.16 -10.72 27.43
CA GLY A 150 -4.90 -10.54 28.67
C GLY A 150 -5.64 -9.20 28.76
N VAL A 151 -6.13 -8.67 27.63
CA VAL A 151 -6.85 -7.39 27.55
C VAL A 151 -8.29 -7.58 27.11
N SER A 152 -9.12 -6.54 27.23
CA SER A 152 -10.49 -6.59 26.72
C SER A 152 -10.52 -6.50 25.18
N VAL A 153 -11.55 -7.10 24.56
CA VAL A 153 -11.79 -6.95 23.12
C VAL A 153 -12.01 -5.47 22.74
N SER A 154 -12.59 -4.64 23.63
CA SER A 154 -12.72 -3.20 23.36
C SER A 154 -11.35 -2.52 23.25
N ALA A 155 -10.38 -2.88 24.10
CA ALA A 155 -9.03 -2.33 24.02
C ALA A 155 -8.36 -2.69 22.68
N VAL A 156 -8.53 -3.92 22.19
CA VAL A 156 -8.04 -4.34 20.86
C VAL A 156 -8.73 -3.55 19.75
N ARG A 157 -10.05 -3.39 19.83
CA ARG A 157 -10.85 -2.63 18.85
C ARG A 157 -10.40 -1.17 18.78
N GLU A 158 -10.19 -0.53 19.92
CA GLU A 158 -9.69 0.86 20.04
C GLU A 158 -8.27 1.00 19.50
N ALA A 159 -7.39 0.04 19.79
CA ALA A 159 -6.04 0.00 19.24
C ALA A 159 -6.04 -0.14 17.72
N CYS A 160 -6.88 -1.02 17.17
CA CYS A 160 -7.05 -1.19 15.72
C CYS A 160 -7.65 0.07 15.07
N ALA A 161 -8.59 0.75 15.72
CA ALA A 161 -9.14 2.01 15.24
C ALA A 161 -8.07 3.12 15.20
N THR A 162 -7.26 3.21 16.24
CA THR A 162 -6.10 4.12 16.30
C THR A 162 -5.10 3.82 15.20
N MET A 163 -4.72 2.55 15.01
CA MET A 163 -3.86 2.09 13.93
C MET A 163 -4.38 2.52 12.55
N ARG A 164 -5.66 2.25 12.24
CA ARG A 164 -6.29 2.65 10.96
C ARG A 164 -6.25 4.17 10.75
N ARG A 165 -6.57 4.94 11.78
CA ARG A 165 -6.59 6.41 11.72
C ARG A 165 -5.20 6.97 11.39
N HIS A 166 -4.17 6.53 12.10
CA HIS A 166 -2.80 7.01 11.87
C HIS A 166 -2.24 6.53 10.52
N ALA A 167 -2.49 5.28 10.15
CA ALA A 167 -2.07 4.77 8.85
C ALA A 167 -2.75 5.52 7.70
N LYS A 168 -4.06 5.81 7.80
CA LYS A 168 -4.78 6.62 6.79
C LYS A 168 -4.19 8.03 6.67
N ALA A 169 -3.89 8.69 7.79
CA ALA A 169 -3.31 10.03 7.78
C ALA A 169 -1.90 10.06 7.18
N LEU A 170 -1.04 9.10 7.57
CA LEU A 170 0.30 8.94 7.00
C LEU A 170 0.26 8.61 5.51
N HIS A 171 -0.66 7.74 5.11
CA HIS A 171 -0.86 7.39 3.72
C HIS A 171 -1.34 8.57 2.87
N SER A 172 -2.28 9.38 3.38
CA SER A 172 -2.74 10.59 2.71
C SER A 172 -1.59 11.56 2.46
N ARG A 173 -0.78 11.84 3.49
CA ARG A 173 0.42 12.67 3.37
C ARG A 173 1.42 12.12 2.34
N ALA A 174 1.60 10.80 2.34
CA ALA A 174 2.45 10.13 1.36
C ALA A 174 1.92 10.33 -0.06
N LEU A 175 0.61 10.15 -0.27
CA LEU A 175 -0.04 10.37 -1.56
C LEU A 175 0.09 11.82 -2.02
N ASP A 176 -0.11 12.80 -1.14
CA ASP A 176 0.01 14.21 -1.49
C ASP A 176 1.44 14.53 -1.97
N ALA A 177 2.45 14.07 -1.21
CA ALA A 177 3.85 14.27 -1.56
C ALA A 177 4.26 13.53 -2.85
N LEU A 178 3.72 12.33 -3.08
CA LEU A 178 4.03 11.53 -4.26
C LEU A 178 3.31 12.03 -5.50
N THR A 179 2.07 12.51 -5.38
CA THR A 179 1.29 13.10 -6.48
C THR A 179 2.08 14.21 -7.14
N GLN A 180 2.60 15.15 -6.34
CA GLN A 180 3.41 16.25 -6.86
C GLN A 180 4.69 15.74 -7.57
N ARG A 181 5.37 14.74 -6.99
CA ARG A 181 6.58 14.16 -7.59
C ARG A 181 6.30 13.40 -8.88
N PHE A 182 5.19 12.65 -8.94
CA PHE A 182 4.79 11.89 -10.11
C PHE A 182 4.36 12.80 -11.25
N GLN A 183 3.66 13.90 -10.96
CA GLN A 183 3.33 14.94 -11.93
C GLN A 183 4.58 15.58 -12.52
N ASN A 184 5.53 15.98 -11.67
CA ASN A 184 6.80 16.56 -12.12
C ASN A 184 7.65 15.58 -12.93
N GLY A 185 7.54 14.28 -12.65
CA GLY A 185 8.23 13.20 -13.36
C GLY A 185 7.50 12.68 -14.60
N GLY A 186 6.31 13.21 -14.94
CA GLY A 186 5.51 12.76 -16.08
C GLY A 186 4.91 11.36 -15.92
N LEU A 187 4.84 10.81 -14.70
CA LEU A 187 4.29 9.48 -14.44
C LEU A 187 2.75 9.48 -14.39
N ILE A 188 2.17 10.62 -13.98
CA ILE A 188 0.71 10.87 -13.95
C ILE A 188 0.42 12.23 -14.58
N SER A 189 -0.83 12.43 -15.02
CA SER A 189 -1.26 13.72 -15.57
C SER A 189 -1.22 14.83 -14.51
N GLN A 190 -0.92 16.05 -14.96
CA GLN A 190 -1.28 17.25 -14.22
C GLN A 190 -2.78 17.46 -14.38
N GLU A 191 -3.54 17.50 -13.29
CA GLU A 191 -4.92 17.97 -13.38
C GLU A 191 -4.89 19.41 -13.88
N VAL A 192 -5.42 19.63 -15.07
CA VAL A 192 -5.66 20.98 -15.58
C VAL A 192 -6.83 21.51 -14.76
N ALA A 193 -6.55 22.41 -13.81
CA ALA A 193 -7.60 23.14 -13.13
C ALA A 193 -8.46 23.83 -14.19
N ALA A 194 -9.70 23.36 -14.34
CA ALA A 194 -10.74 24.00 -15.13
C ALA A 194 -11.43 25.09 -14.30
#